data_AF-A0A494Z2U7-F1
#
_entry.id   AF-A0A494Z2U7-F1
#
_cell.length_a   1.000
_cell.length_b   1.000
_cell.length_c   1.000
_cell.angle_alpha   90.00
_cell.angle_beta   90.00
_cell.angle_gamma   90.00
#
_symmetry.space_group_name_H-M   'P 1'
#
loop_
_entity.id
_entity.type
_entity.pdbx_description
1 polymer ?
#
loop_
_entity_poly.entity_id
_entity_poly.type
_entity_poly.pdbx_seq_one_letter_code
_entity_poly.pdbx_strand_id
1 'polypeptide(L)'
;MKKIGVIIGISTLFLLSGCMNPTSVRIVEDMYRAAIMEEDTKVESYFSEEFMLENEPFSEVKDKIHTDAINMKGIEFMNTTEIREKDLNPEIAEGLNDTFDEWSYIVTQIDEDQIMTWVVQRGETQYYIVEGKAYPIDAYNEEVLENS
;
A
#
# COMPACT_ATOMS: atom_id res chain seq x y z
N MET A 1 12.32 -5.04 -63.04
CA MET A 1 12.84 -3.86 -62.30
C MET A 1 11.64 -2.92 -62.10
N LYS A 2 11.19 -2.46 -60.93
CA LYS A 2 11.72 -2.41 -59.55
C LYS A 2 10.57 -2.79 -58.60
N LYS A 3 10.85 -3.64 -57.61
CA LYS A 3 9.92 -3.97 -56.53
C LYS A 3 9.91 -2.81 -55.54
N ILE A 4 8.75 -2.20 -55.29
CA ILE A 4 8.59 -1.21 -54.21
C ILE A 4 8.37 -2.02 -52.93
N GLY A 5 9.45 -2.28 -52.19
CA GLY A 5 9.37 -2.82 -50.84
C GLY A 5 9.04 -1.69 -49.88
N VAL A 6 7.80 -1.65 -49.41
CA VAL A 6 7.41 -0.76 -48.32
C VAL A 6 7.94 -1.39 -47.03
N ILE A 7 8.97 -0.75 -46.49
CA ILE A 7 9.47 -0.94 -45.13
C ILE A 7 8.35 -0.49 -44.19
N ILE A 8 7.57 -1.44 -43.65
CA ILE A 8 6.68 -1.17 -42.53
C ILE A 8 7.56 -1.23 -41.29
N GLY A 9 8.00 -0.03 -40.89
CA GLY A 9 8.82 0.21 -39.72
C GLY A 9 8.10 -0.20 -38.44
N ILE A 10 8.81 -1.02 -37.69
CA ILE A 10 8.77 -1.17 -36.24
C ILE A 10 8.54 0.22 -35.59
N SER A 11 7.35 0.50 -35.04
CA SER A 11 7.16 1.67 -34.17
C SER A 11 5.85 1.66 -33.36
N THR A 12 5.39 0.50 -32.87
CA THR A 12 4.24 0.45 -31.92
C THR A 12 4.42 -0.53 -30.78
N LEU A 13 5.66 -0.84 -30.40
CA LEU A 13 5.95 -1.18 -29.00
C LEU A 13 6.02 0.14 -28.25
N PHE A 14 4.84 0.76 -28.06
CA PHE A 14 4.65 1.70 -26.97
C PHE A 14 5.02 0.94 -25.72
N LEU A 15 6.23 1.20 -25.24
CA LEU A 15 6.62 0.98 -23.87
C LEU A 15 5.57 1.71 -23.04
N LEU A 16 4.54 0.97 -22.62
CA LEU A 16 3.75 1.28 -21.45
C LEU A 16 4.69 1.10 -20.24
N SER A 17 5.72 1.95 -20.18
CA SER A 17 6.31 2.41 -18.93
C SER A 17 5.25 3.29 -18.26
N GLY A 18 4.08 2.71 -18.01
CA GLY A 18 3.16 3.27 -17.04
C GLY A 18 3.98 3.36 -15.77
N CYS A 19 4.08 4.57 -15.22
CA CYS A 19 4.43 4.75 -13.83
C CYS A 19 3.28 4.11 -13.03
N MET A 20 3.25 2.78 -12.99
CA MET A 20 2.27 2.01 -12.24
C MET A 20 2.73 2.09 -10.80
N ASN A 21 1.89 2.71 -9.97
CA ASN A 21 1.99 2.56 -8.53
C ASN A 21 2.03 1.05 -8.20
N PRO A 22 2.91 0.57 -7.31
CA PRO A 22 2.96 -0.84 -6.96
C PRO A 22 1.57 -1.39 -6.60
N THR A 23 1.28 -2.63 -6.99
CA THR A 23 -0.04 -3.24 -6.74
C THR A 23 -0.44 -3.14 -5.27
N SER A 24 0.52 -3.32 -4.36
CA SER A 24 0.37 -3.21 -2.91
C SER A 24 -0.03 -1.80 -2.46
N VAL A 25 0.57 -0.75 -3.02
CA VAL A 25 0.14 0.64 -2.75
C VAL A 25 -1.31 0.85 -3.16
N ARG A 26 -1.69 0.35 -4.34
CA ARG A 26 -3.07 0.46 -4.83
C ARG A 26 -4.07 -0.24 -3.91
N ILE A 27 -3.71 -1.37 -3.29
CA ILE A 27 -4.58 -2.07 -2.33
C ILE A 27 -4.90 -1.15 -1.15
N VAL A 28 -3.90 -0.47 -0.60
CA VAL A 28 -4.09 0.48 0.50
C VAL A 28 -4.91 1.70 0.06
N GLU A 29 -4.63 2.27 -1.12
CA GLU A 29 -5.42 3.39 -1.66
C GLU A 29 -6.89 2.99 -1.94
N ASP A 30 -7.12 1.81 -2.49
CA ASP A 30 -8.47 1.30 -2.79
C ASP A 30 -9.24 0.99 -1.50
N MET A 31 -8.57 0.55 -0.44
CA MET A 31 -9.15 0.40 0.89
C MET A 31 -9.63 1.75 1.45
N TYR A 32 -8.79 2.78 1.46
CA TYR A 32 -9.22 4.13 1.89
C TYR A 32 -10.37 4.67 1.01
N ARG A 33 -10.38 4.34 -0.28
CA ARG A 33 -11.46 4.69 -1.20
C ARG A 33 -12.77 4.03 -0.85
N ALA A 34 -12.73 2.72 -0.59
CA ALA A 34 -13.90 1.98 -0.15
C ALA A 34 -14.45 2.57 1.17
N ALA A 35 -13.57 2.95 2.10
CA ALA A 35 -13.98 3.56 3.37
C ALA A 35 -14.68 4.92 3.19
N ILE A 36 -14.17 5.80 2.33
CA ILE A 36 -14.85 7.08 2.02
C ILE A 36 -16.21 6.84 1.34
N MET A 37 -16.30 5.80 0.52
CA MET A 37 -17.53 5.43 -0.17
C MET A 37 -18.52 4.64 0.70
N GLU A 38 -18.20 4.44 2.00
CA GLU A 38 -18.99 3.65 2.95
C GLU A 38 -19.27 2.21 2.45
N GLU A 39 -18.33 1.65 1.67
CA GLU A 39 -18.38 0.28 1.15
C GLU A 39 -17.79 -0.71 2.17
N ASP A 40 -18.41 -0.84 3.35
CA ASP A 40 -17.92 -1.63 4.49
C ASP A 40 -17.41 -3.03 4.16
N THR A 41 -18.22 -3.83 3.45
CA THR A 41 -17.85 -5.20 3.06
C THR A 41 -16.63 -5.22 2.13
N LYS A 42 -16.43 -4.14 1.37
CA LYS A 42 -15.27 -4.02 0.49
C LYS A 42 -14.04 -3.59 1.26
N VAL A 43 -14.17 -2.72 2.26
CA VAL A 43 -13.08 -2.43 3.20
C VAL A 43 -12.60 -3.73 3.84
N GLU A 44 -13.51 -4.52 4.41
CA GLU A 44 -13.21 -5.84 5.01
C GLU A 44 -12.50 -6.78 4.03
N SER A 45 -12.87 -6.76 2.75
CA SER A 45 -12.27 -7.65 1.74
C SER A 45 -10.79 -7.40 1.44
N TYR A 46 -10.23 -6.25 1.85
CA TYR A 46 -8.82 -5.93 1.72
C TYR A 46 -7.96 -6.49 2.86
N PHE A 47 -8.56 -6.94 3.96
CA PHE A 47 -7.84 -7.42 5.13
C PHE A 47 -7.84 -8.94 5.22
N SER A 48 -6.80 -9.49 5.86
CA SER A 48 -6.78 -10.90 6.22
C SER A 48 -7.80 -11.19 7.34
N GLU A 49 -8.29 -12.43 7.38
CA GLU A 49 -9.18 -12.88 8.45
C GLU A 49 -8.51 -12.76 9.82
N GLU A 50 -7.23 -13.11 9.91
CA GLU A 50 -6.42 -12.98 11.13
C GLU A 50 -6.36 -11.54 11.61
N PHE A 51 -6.03 -10.58 10.74
CA PHE A 51 -6.01 -9.17 11.12
C PHE A 51 -7.36 -8.68 11.65
N MET A 52 -8.47 -9.08 11.00
CA MET A 52 -9.81 -8.70 11.45
C MET A 52 -10.15 -9.29 12.83
N LEU A 53 -9.74 -10.53 13.11
CA LEU A 53 -9.95 -11.20 14.40
C LEU A 53 -9.13 -10.56 15.52
N GLU A 54 -7.89 -10.16 15.23
CA GLU A 54 -6.99 -9.49 16.20
C GLU A 54 -7.44 -8.07 16.53
N ASN A 55 -8.21 -7.44 15.63
CA ASN A 55 -8.69 -6.07 15.77
C ASN A 55 -10.22 -5.99 16.01
N GLU A 56 -10.78 -6.93 16.76
CA GLU A 56 -12.20 -6.85 17.15
C GLU A 56 -12.47 -5.76 18.21
N PRO A 57 -13.52 -4.92 18.04
CA PRO A 57 -14.45 -4.92 16.91
C PRO A 57 -13.86 -4.22 15.67
N PHE A 58 -13.88 -4.91 14.53
CA PHE A 58 -13.27 -4.39 13.30
C PHE A 58 -13.92 -3.09 12.78
N SER A 59 -15.13 -2.76 13.26
CA SER A 59 -15.77 -1.47 12.99
C SER A 59 -14.91 -0.28 13.43
N GLU A 60 -14.16 -0.38 14.53
CA GLU A 60 -13.31 0.72 15.01
C GLU A 60 -12.16 1.00 14.03
N VAL A 61 -11.61 -0.05 13.41
CA VAL A 61 -10.61 0.08 12.36
C VAL A 61 -11.20 0.74 11.12
N LYS A 62 -12.40 0.32 10.69
CA LYS A 62 -13.09 0.95 9.54
C LYS A 62 -13.37 2.44 9.78
N ASP A 63 -13.88 2.79 10.95
CA ASP A 63 -14.17 4.17 11.35
C ASP A 63 -12.88 5.02 11.35
N LYS A 64 -11.77 4.43 11.83
CA LYS A 64 -10.47 5.09 11.79
C LYS A 64 -9.98 5.33 10.36
N ILE A 65 -10.03 4.32 9.49
CA ILE A 65 -9.62 4.45 8.07
C ILE A 65 -10.44 5.55 7.37
N HIS A 66 -11.75 5.60 7.62
CA HIS A 66 -12.61 6.66 7.11
C HIS A 66 -12.19 8.04 7.63
N THR A 67 -11.90 8.14 8.92
CA THR A 67 -11.46 9.38 9.58
C THR A 67 -10.11 9.87 9.05
N ASP A 68 -9.13 8.98 8.92
CA ASP A 68 -7.80 9.28 8.38
C ASP A 68 -7.91 9.90 6.97
N ALA A 69 -8.76 9.32 6.11
CA ALA A 69 -8.96 9.84 4.76
C ALA A 69 -9.66 11.21 4.73
N ILE A 70 -10.58 11.45 5.69
CA ILE A 70 -11.21 12.77 5.88
C ILE A 70 -10.21 13.81 6.37
N ASN A 71 -9.36 13.46 7.34
CA ASN A 71 -8.35 14.36 7.91
C ASN A 71 -7.41 14.89 6.82
N MET A 72 -7.00 13.99 5.93
CA MET A 72 -6.17 14.33 4.78
C MET A 72 -6.94 15.00 3.63
N LYS A 73 -8.27 15.17 3.75
CA LYS A 73 -9.15 15.77 2.73
C LYS A 73 -9.21 14.97 1.43
N GLY A 74 -9.06 13.66 1.52
CA GLY A 74 -9.09 12.73 0.39
C GLY A 74 -7.77 12.01 0.17
N ILE A 75 -7.88 10.88 -0.54
CA ILE A 75 -6.78 9.92 -0.77
C ILE A 75 -5.66 10.55 -1.58
N GLU A 76 -5.97 11.48 -2.48
CA GLU A 76 -4.97 12.17 -3.28
C GLU A 76 -3.95 12.97 -2.45
N PHE A 77 -4.24 13.24 -1.18
CA PHE A 77 -3.37 13.97 -0.26
C PHE A 77 -2.70 13.09 0.79
N MET A 78 -3.04 11.80 0.87
CA MET A 78 -2.52 10.88 1.89
C MET A 78 -1.08 10.39 1.61
N ASN A 79 -0.47 10.79 0.49
CA ASN A 79 0.89 10.44 0.08
C ASN A 79 1.28 8.99 0.40
N THR A 80 0.62 8.04 -0.24
CA THR A 80 0.87 6.61 -0.03
C THR A 80 2.05 6.14 -0.87
N THR A 81 3.02 5.47 -0.26
CA THR A 81 4.19 4.93 -0.96
C THR A 81 4.66 3.60 -0.39
N GLU A 82 5.38 2.82 -1.19
CA GLU A 82 6.04 1.60 -0.75
C GLU A 82 7.48 1.90 -0.33
N ILE A 83 7.85 1.47 0.87
CA ILE A 83 9.23 1.51 1.34
C ILE A 83 9.88 0.19 0.98
N ARG A 84 11.08 0.27 0.38
CA ARG A 84 11.84 -0.92 0.02
C ARG A 84 12.47 -1.50 1.26
N GLU A 85 12.58 -2.82 1.32
CA GLU A 85 13.23 -3.55 2.42
C GLU A 85 14.58 -2.95 2.82
N LYS A 86 15.44 -2.62 1.85
CA LYS A 86 16.76 -2.03 2.09
C LYS A 86 16.75 -0.62 2.71
N ASP A 87 15.60 0.05 2.75
CA ASP A 87 15.43 1.40 3.28
C ASP A 87 14.67 1.35 4.64
N LEU A 88 14.24 0.16 5.09
CA LEU A 88 13.65 -0.07 6.40
C LEU A 88 14.72 -0.33 7.46
N ASN A 89 14.35 -0.08 8.71
CA ASN A 89 15.09 -0.59 9.85
C ASN A 89 15.32 -2.12 9.70
N PRO A 90 16.57 -2.60 9.79
CA PRO A 90 16.90 -4.01 9.61
C PRO A 90 16.12 -4.96 10.53
N GLU A 91 15.81 -4.55 11.76
CA GLU A 91 15.06 -5.37 12.71
C GLU A 91 13.61 -5.58 12.24
N ILE A 92 12.99 -4.56 11.63
CA ILE A 92 11.65 -4.67 11.06
C ILE A 92 11.70 -5.57 9.83
N ALA A 93 12.66 -5.34 8.93
CA ALA A 93 12.81 -6.16 7.73
C ALA A 93 13.05 -7.64 8.06
N GLU A 94 13.92 -7.93 9.03
CA GLU A 94 14.18 -9.30 9.49
C GLU A 94 12.92 -9.94 10.10
N GLY A 95 12.20 -9.23 10.97
CA GLY A 95 10.94 -9.72 11.54
C GLY A 95 9.87 -10.03 10.48
N LEU A 96 9.76 -9.20 9.45
CA LEU A 96 8.84 -9.44 8.33
C LEU A 96 9.29 -10.63 7.48
N ASN A 97 10.59 -10.77 7.21
CA ASN A 97 11.15 -11.90 6.46
C ASN A 97 11.01 -13.24 7.22
N ASP A 98 11.07 -13.22 8.54
CA ASP A 98 10.85 -14.40 9.38
C ASP A 98 9.36 -14.83 9.42
N THR A 99 8.45 -13.86 9.23
CA THR A 99 7.00 -14.07 9.37
C THR A 99 6.32 -14.35 8.02
N PHE A 100 6.74 -13.66 6.96
CA PHE A 100 6.08 -13.66 5.65
C PHE A 100 7.05 -13.98 4.51
N ASP A 101 6.64 -14.86 3.59
CA ASP A 101 7.44 -15.22 2.41
C ASP A 101 7.57 -14.06 1.39
N GLU A 102 6.47 -13.36 1.11
CA GLU A 102 6.42 -12.20 0.22
C GLU A 102 5.58 -11.09 0.85
N TRP A 103 6.17 -9.91 1.06
CA TRP A 103 5.51 -8.76 1.67
C TRP A 103 5.88 -7.45 0.98
N SER A 104 4.99 -6.48 1.09
CA SER A 104 5.20 -5.07 0.74
C SER A 104 4.93 -4.20 1.96
N TYR A 105 5.82 -3.26 2.25
CA TYR A 105 5.67 -2.32 3.35
C TYR A 105 5.21 -0.97 2.82
N ILE A 106 3.97 -0.61 3.12
CA ILE A 106 3.33 0.60 2.61
C ILE A 106 3.24 1.62 3.74
N VAL A 107 3.50 2.88 3.42
CA VAL A 107 3.34 4.00 4.35
C VAL A 107 2.38 5.01 3.77
N THR A 108 1.53 5.56 4.63
CA THR A 108 0.48 6.51 4.28
C THR A 108 0.49 7.64 5.30
N GLN A 109 0.53 8.88 4.84
CA GLN A 109 0.27 10.02 5.70
C GLN A 109 -1.22 10.09 6.02
N ILE A 110 -1.55 10.05 7.31
CA ILE A 110 -2.94 10.04 7.80
C ILE A 110 -3.32 11.31 8.59
N ASP A 111 -2.32 12.11 8.97
CA ASP A 111 -2.47 13.45 9.53
C ASP A 111 -1.21 14.30 9.24
N GLU A 112 -1.19 15.56 9.68
CA GLU A 112 -0.03 16.45 9.58
C GLU A 112 1.22 15.89 10.28
N ASP A 113 1.02 15.15 11.38
CA ASP A 113 2.09 14.60 12.23
C ASP A 113 2.01 13.07 12.42
N GLN A 114 1.17 12.37 11.64
CA GLN A 114 0.99 10.92 11.75
C GLN A 114 1.15 10.17 10.42
N ILE A 115 1.86 9.04 10.51
CA ILE A 115 2.07 8.08 9.44
C ILE A 115 1.45 6.75 9.85
N MET A 116 0.63 6.16 8.98
CA MET A 116 0.19 4.78 9.06
C MET A 116 1.09 3.90 8.21
N THR A 117 1.52 2.79 8.77
CA THR A 117 2.26 1.75 8.06
C THR A 117 1.36 0.54 7.89
N TRP A 118 1.40 -0.10 6.72
CA TRP A 118 0.65 -1.29 6.38
C TRP A 118 1.58 -2.35 5.82
N VAL A 119 1.38 -3.61 6.24
CA VAL A 119 2.03 -4.76 5.61
C VAL A 119 1.01 -5.41 4.69
N VAL A 120 1.36 -5.54 3.41
CA VAL A 120 0.52 -6.15 2.38
C VAL A 120 1.17 -7.44 1.92
N GLN A 121 0.45 -8.55 2.01
CA GLN A 121 0.89 -9.87 1.58
C GLN A 121 0.17 -10.32 0.31
N ARG A 122 0.86 -11.07 -0.55
CA ARG A 122 0.23 -11.77 -1.68
C ARG A 122 -0.39 -13.08 -1.20
N GLY A 123 -1.71 -13.17 -1.18
CA GLY A 123 -2.43 -14.43 -1.03
C GLY A 123 -2.56 -15.21 -2.34
N GLU A 124 -3.26 -16.34 -2.30
CA GLU A 124 -3.43 -17.21 -3.48
C GLU A 124 -4.16 -16.52 -4.64
N THR A 125 -5.17 -15.71 -4.32
CA THR A 125 -6.09 -15.11 -5.30
C THR A 125 -6.02 -13.59 -5.37
N GLN A 126 -5.60 -12.93 -4.28
CA GLN A 126 -5.46 -11.48 -4.19
C GLN A 126 -4.45 -11.07 -3.12
N TYR A 127 -4.19 -9.77 -3.00
CA TYR A 127 -3.37 -9.19 -1.94
C TYR A 127 -4.24 -8.84 -0.73
N TYR A 128 -3.67 -8.96 0.46
CA TYR A 128 -4.33 -8.68 1.73
C TYR A 128 -3.45 -7.80 2.62
N ILE A 129 -4.07 -6.86 3.33
CA ILE A 129 -3.45 -6.16 4.45
C ILE A 129 -3.47 -7.11 5.64
N VAL A 130 -2.28 -7.37 6.19
CA VAL A 130 -2.06 -8.33 7.26
C VAL A 130 -1.61 -7.69 8.56
N GLU A 131 -1.02 -6.49 8.49
CA GLU A 131 -0.66 -5.70 9.68
C GLU A 131 -0.83 -4.20 9.40
N GLY A 132 -1.05 -3.43 10.47
CA GLY A 132 -1.24 -1.99 10.42
C GLY A 132 -0.80 -1.33 11.73
N LYS A 133 -0.01 -0.25 11.64
CA LYS A 133 0.45 0.49 12.82
C LYS A 133 0.62 1.97 12.53
N ALA A 134 0.09 2.81 13.41
CA ALA A 134 0.24 4.26 13.33
C ALA A 134 1.44 4.73 14.16
N TYR A 135 2.16 5.71 13.64
CA TYR A 135 3.32 6.33 14.27
C TYR A 135 3.19 7.87 14.20
N PRO A 136 3.56 8.59 15.27
CA PRO A 136 3.98 9.97 15.13
C PRO A 136 5.14 10.07 14.14
N ILE A 137 5.22 11.14 13.35
CA ILE A 137 6.22 11.28 12.29
C ILE A 137 7.67 11.21 12.80
N ASP A 138 7.93 11.73 14.01
CA ASP A 138 9.26 11.67 14.64
C ASP A 138 9.64 10.21 14.96
N ALA A 139 8.71 9.44 15.53
CA ALA A 139 8.92 8.03 15.83
C ALA A 139 9.04 7.19 14.55
N TYR A 140 8.28 7.51 13.49
CA TYR A 140 8.41 6.84 12.20
C TYR A 140 9.84 6.97 11.64
N ASN A 141 10.41 8.17 11.65
CA ASN A 141 11.78 8.37 11.14
C ASN A 141 12.83 7.62 11.97
N GLU A 142 12.64 7.57 13.28
CA GLU A 142 13.60 6.91 14.18
C GLU A 142 13.48 5.38 14.19
N GLU A 143 12.25 4.86 14.19
CA GLU A 143 11.97 3.44 14.40
C GLU A 143 11.84 2.66 13.10
N VAL A 144 11.27 3.26 12.04
CA VAL A 144 10.88 2.56 10.82
C VAL A 144 11.92 2.67 9.71
N LEU A 145 12.54 3.83 9.56
CA LEU A 145 13.54 4.06 8.53
C LEU A 145 14.95 3.66 8.99
N GLU A 146 15.78 3.23 8.05
CA GLU A 146 17.21 3.07 8.32
C GLU A 146 17.84 4.44 8.58
N ASN A 147 18.12 4.75 9.85
CA ASN A 147 18.93 5.91 10.21
C ASN A 147 20.36 5.69 9.70
N SER A 148 20.72 6.38 8.62
CA SER A 148 22.08 6.37 8.04
C SER A 148 23.01 7.35 8.74
#